data_AF-A0A328X6W1-F1
#
_entry.id   AF-A0A328X6W1-F1
#
_cell.length_a   1.000
_cell.length_b   1.000
_cell.length_c   1.000
_cell.angle_alpha   90.00
_cell.angle_beta   90.00
_cell.angle_gamma   90.00
#
_symmetry.space_group_name_H-M   'P 1'
#
loop_
_entity.id
_entity.type
_entity.pdbx_description
1 polymer ?
#
loop_
_entity_poly.entity_id
_entity_poly.type
_entity_poly.pdbx_seq_one_letter_code
_entity_poly.pdbx_strand_id
1 'polypeptide(L)'
;MKKKVLNVRLSNELRQKLEEKAIQCNISLSDMMRNMIQSNLEFEEIEHHNLIESFKKVRCDSFDFIILTAWIFEKRVNYYDYNTNIFLENLKEIVLKILKDDDYPMSLRNEFDKVYNDIFRYRNEENNPNRYFYFGVAENPNAFKYNVLFDFIYSKGFNIQII
;
A
#
# COMPACT_ATOMS: atom_id res chain seq x y z
N MET A 1 -5.82 -23.43 30.62
CA MET A 1 -6.09 -23.60 29.17
C MET A 1 -6.56 -25.01 28.90
N LYS A 2 -7.59 -25.19 28.07
CA LYS A 2 -8.10 -26.53 27.68
C LYS A 2 -7.16 -27.14 26.63
N LYS A 3 -6.55 -28.29 26.92
CA LYS A 3 -5.77 -29.05 25.94
C LYS A 3 -6.73 -29.73 24.96
N LYS A 4 -6.55 -29.50 23.66
CA LYS A 4 -7.26 -30.23 22.59
C LYS A 4 -6.29 -31.22 21.94
N VAL A 5 -6.76 -32.43 21.70
CA VAL A 5 -6.00 -33.46 20.97
C VAL A 5 -6.26 -33.27 19.48
N LEU A 6 -5.20 -33.08 18.69
CA LEU A 6 -5.26 -32.98 17.24
C LEU A 6 -4.65 -34.26 16.63
N ASN A 7 -5.42 -34.95 15.79
CA ASN A 7 -4.96 -36.14 15.09
C ASN A 7 -4.44 -35.73 13.72
N VAL A 8 -3.11 -35.67 13.56
CA VAL A 8 -2.46 -35.29 12.30
C VAL A 8 -2.07 -36.56 11.53
N ARG A 9 -2.42 -36.62 10.24
CA ARG A 9 -2.00 -37.70 9.34
C ARG A 9 -0.75 -37.27 8.59
N LEU A 10 0.31 -38.07 8.68
CA LEU A 10 1.58 -37.86 7.99
C LEU A 10 1.87 -39.05 7.08
N SER A 11 2.62 -38.83 6.01
CA SER A 11 3.17 -39.93 5.23
C SER A 11 4.15 -40.75 6.08
N ASN A 12 4.25 -42.05 5.81
CA ASN A 12 5.13 -42.94 6.58
C ASN A 12 6.59 -42.49 6.53
N GLU A 13 7.04 -42.00 5.38
CA GLU A 13 8.40 -41.49 5.19
C GLU A 13 8.66 -40.24 6.06
N LEU A 14 7.72 -39.29 6.08
CA LEU A 14 7.86 -38.07 6.87
C LEU A 14 7.82 -38.38 8.38
N ARG A 15 6.95 -39.31 8.79
CA ARG A 15 6.87 -39.76 10.17
C ARG A 15 8.18 -40.37 10.64
N GLN A 16 8.79 -41.23 9.84
CA GLN A 16 10.06 -41.88 10.18
C GLN A 16 11.18 -40.84 10.36
N LYS A 17 11.31 -39.89 9.43
CA LYS A 17 12.29 -38.80 9.53
C LYS A 17 12.09 -37.93 10.78
N LEU A 18 10.84 -37.68 11.15
CA LEU A 18 10.52 -36.91 12.36
C LEU A 18 10.81 -37.69 13.64
N GLU A 19 10.55 -39.00 13.66
CA GLU A 19 10.88 -39.88 14.79
C GLU A 19 12.39 -39.96 15.01
N GLU A 20 13.18 -40.14 13.94
CA GLU A 20 14.65 -40.13 13.99
C GLU A 20 15.18 -38.80 14.56
N LYS A 21 14.62 -37.68 14.11
CA LYS A 21 15.01 -36.35 14.60
C LYS A 21 14.58 -36.10 16.05
N ALA A 22 13.42 -36.61 16.46
CA ALA A 22 12.94 -36.52 17.84
C ALA A 22 13.85 -37.30 18.80
N ILE A 23 14.30 -38.49 18.38
CA ILE A 23 15.29 -39.29 19.12
C ILE A 23 16.61 -38.53 19.26
N GLN A 24 17.12 -37.94 18.17
CA GLN A 24 18.36 -37.16 18.19
C GLN A 24 18.28 -35.96 19.15
N CYS A 25 17.11 -35.33 19.25
CA CYS A 25 16.87 -34.20 20.15
C CYS A 25 16.42 -34.64 21.56
N ASN A 26 16.31 -35.94 21.84
CA ASN A 26 15.84 -36.51 23.09
C ASN A 26 14.48 -35.96 23.56
N ILE A 27 13.55 -35.76 22.61
CA ILE A 27 12.18 -35.29 22.88
C ILE A 27 11.15 -36.23 22.25
N SER A 28 9.90 -36.18 22.73
CA SER A 28 8.84 -36.98 22.12
C SER A 28 8.47 -36.43 20.73
N LEU A 29 7.99 -37.29 19.83
CA LEU A 29 7.47 -36.86 18.52
C LEU A 29 6.37 -35.80 18.66
N SER A 30 5.52 -35.93 19.69
CA SER A 30 4.47 -34.95 19.99
C SER A 30 5.04 -33.59 20.37
N ASP A 31 6.11 -33.56 21.16
CA ASP A 31 6.76 -32.31 21.57
C ASP A 31 7.55 -31.70 20.42
N MET A 32 8.22 -32.52 19.60
CA MET A 32 8.86 -32.07 18.35
C MET A 32 7.83 -31.42 17.40
N MET A 33 6.68 -32.07 17.19
CA MET A 33 5.61 -31.52 16.36
C MET A 33 5.03 -30.24 16.94
N ARG A 34 4.84 -30.16 18.26
CA ARG A 34 4.41 -28.91 18.91
C ARG A 34 5.44 -27.80 18.76
N ASN A 35 6.72 -28.10 18.94
CA ASN A 35 7.79 -27.12 18.78
C ASN A 35 7.91 -26.66 17.32
N MET A 36 7.70 -27.54 16.34
CA MET A 36 7.66 -27.16 14.92
C MET A 36 6.45 -26.31 14.59
N ILE A 37 5.26 -26.66 15.09
CA ILE A 37 4.05 -25.84 14.91
C ILE A 37 4.22 -24.50 15.61
N GLN A 38 4.72 -24.48 16.84
CA GLN A 38 4.94 -23.26 17.61
C GLN A 38 6.02 -22.39 16.99
N SER A 39 7.15 -22.96 16.57
CA SER A 39 8.19 -22.21 15.87
C SER A 39 7.70 -21.67 14.54
N ASN A 40 6.90 -22.42 13.77
CA ASN A 40 6.28 -21.89 12.54
C ASN A 40 5.24 -20.80 12.84
N LEU A 41 4.47 -20.90 13.92
CA LEU A 41 3.50 -19.86 14.31
C LEU A 41 4.21 -18.61 14.85
N GLU A 42 5.30 -18.78 15.60
CA GLU A 42 6.16 -17.69 16.08
C GLU A 42 6.96 -17.08 14.92
N PHE A 43 7.39 -17.88 13.94
CA PHE A 43 7.97 -17.40 12.68
C PHE A 43 6.92 -16.66 11.86
N GLU A 44 5.69 -17.15 11.77
CA GLU A 44 4.60 -16.43 11.11
C GLU A 44 4.26 -15.13 11.84
N GLU A 45 4.25 -15.08 13.17
CA GLU A 45 4.01 -13.81 13.89
C GLU A 45 5.18 -12.83 13.76
N ILE A 46 6.44 -13.29 13.79
CA ILE A 46 7.64 -12.43 13.70
C ILE A 46 7.96 -12.07 12.24
N GLU A 47 7.82 -12.98 11.28
CA GLU A 47 7.90 -12.68 9.86
C GLU A 47 6.67 -11.90 9.42
N HIS A 48 5.43 -12.17 9.86
CA HIS A 48 4.33 -11.26 9.53
C HIS A 48 4.52 -9.91 10.19
N HIS A 49 5.03 -9.76 11.42
CA HIS A 49 5.22 -8.42 11.99
C HIS A 49 6.39 -7.67 11.32
N ASN A 50 7.51 -8.35 11.03
CA ASN A 50 8.67 -7.73 10.38
C ASN A 50 8.51 -7.60 8.85
N LEU A 51 7.76 -8.49 8.18
CA LEU A 51 7.30 -8.31 6.81
C LEU A 51 6.24 -7.21 6.79
N ILE A 52 5.22 -7.19 7.66
CA ILE A 52 4.22 -6.09 7.66
C ILE A 52 4.84 -4.74 8.02
N GLU A 53 5.89 -4.67 8.86
CA GLU A 53 6.61 -3.41 9.10
C GLU A 53 7.58 -3.03 7.98
N SER A 54 8.24 -3.99 7.32
CA SER A 54 9.07 -3.72 6.12
C SER A 54 8.26 -3.59 4.81
N PHE A 55 6.99 -4.00 4.86
CA PHE A 55 5.89 -3.78 3.91
C PHE A 55 4.87 -2.79 4.45
N LYS A 56 5.27 -1.84 5.31
CA LYS A 56 4.76 -0.47 5.18
C LYS A 56 5.29 0.08 3.85
N LYS A 57 4.83 -0.55 2.76
CA LYS A 57 5.05 -0.16 1.37
C LYS A 57 3.82 0.65 1.02
N VAL A 58 4.03 1.93 0.77
CA VAL A 58 3.12 2.87 0.10
C VAL A 58 1.71 2.36 -0.22
N ARG A 59 0.71 2.98 0.40
CA ARG A 59 -0.72 2.63 0.33
C ARG A 59 -1.39 2.96 -1.02
N CYS A 60 -0.88 2.41 -2.11
CA CYS A 60 -1.52 2.51 -3.44
C CYS A 60 -2.94 1.90 -3.46
N ASP A 61 -3.23 1.00 -2.52
CA ASP A 61 -4.51 0.31 -2.33
C ASP A 61 -5.48 1.06 -1.41
N SER A 62 -5.04 2.17 -0.80
CA SER A 62 -5.96 2.97 0.02
C SER A 62 -7.04 3.60 -0.85
N PHE A 63 -8.27 3.56 -0.34
CA PHE A 63 -9.41 4.21 -0.98
C PHE A 63 -9.15 5.71 -1.25
N ASP A 64 -8.47 6.37 -0.32
CA ASP A 64 -8.00 7.76 -0.45
C ASP A 64 -7.11 7.95 -1.71
N PHE A 65 -6.10 7.08 -1.90
CA PHE A 65 -5.20 7.16 -3.06
C PHE A 65 -5.94 6.87 -4.38
N ILE A 66 -6.86 5.90 -4.38
CA ILE A 66 -7.68 5.56 -5.55
C ILE A 66 -8.58 6.74 -5.95
N ILE A 67 -9.27 7.37 -4.98
CA ILE A 67 -10.12 8.54 -5.24
C ILE A 67 -9.28 9.67 -5.83
N LEU A 68 -8.16 10.01 -5.20
CA LEU A 68 -7.30 11.09 -5.68
C LEU A 68 -6.78 10.82 -7.08
N THR A 69 -6.31 9.59 -7.33
CA THR A 69 -5.80 9.19 -8.64
C THR A 69 -6.88 9.26 -9.71
N ALA A 70 -8.08 8.74 -9.44
CA ALA A 70 -9.21 8.81 -10.36
C ALA A 70 -9.58 10.25 -10.68
N TRP A 71 -9.61 11.13 -9.67
CA TRP A 71 -9.87 12.55 -9.87
C TRP A 71 -8.77 13.24 -10.70
N ILE A 72 -7.49 13.00 -10.43
CA ILE A 72 -6.38 13.54 -11.24
C ILE A 72 -6.46 13.10 -12.71
N PHE A 73 -6.87 11.85 -12.97
CA PHE A 73 -7.10 11.34 -14.31
C PHE A 73 -8.31 11.96 -14.99
N GLU A 74 -9.42 12.17 -14.27
CA GLU A 74 -10.58 12.89 -14.82
C GLU A 74 -10.22 14.33 -15.19
N LYS A 75 -9.43 15.01 -14.34
CA LYS A 75 -8.95 16.37 -14.59
C LYS A 75 -8.01 16.48 -15.79
N ARG A 76 -7.47 15.37 -16.29
CA ARG A 76 -6.74 15.33 -17.57
C ARG A 76 -7.63 15.64 -18.77
N VAL A 77 -8.90 15.26 -18.70
CA VAL A 77 -9.87 15.40 -19.80
C VAL A 77 -10.70 16.66 -19.60
N ASN A 78 -11.04 16.97 -18.34
CA ASN A 78 -11.86 18.11 -17.99
C ASN A 78 -11.19 18.93 -16.89
N TYR A 79 -10.53 20.02 -17.28
CA TYR A 79 -9.80 20.90 -16.35
C TYR A 79 -10.71 21.70 -15.41
N TYR A 80 -12.01 21.79 -15.71
CA TYR A 80 -13.00 22.46 -14.86
C TYR A 80 -13.48 21.54 -13.76
N ASP A 81 -13.96 22.12 -12.65
CA ASP A 81 -14.50 21.33 -11.56
C ASP A 81 -15.84 21.88 -11.06
N TYR A 82 -16.77 20.94 -10.89
CA TYR A 82 -18.14 21.16 -10.44
C TYR A 82 -18.38 20.53 -9.06
N ASN A 83 -17.35 19.97 -8.44
CA ASN A 83 -17.42 19.41 -7.10
C ASN A 83 -17.54 20.50 -6.02
N THR A 84 -17.96 20.08 -4.83
CA THR A 84 -18.10 20.99 -3.68
C THR A 84 -16.74 21.38 -3.09
N ASN A 85 -16.69 22.54 -2.43
CA ASN A 85 -15.49 22.95 -1.67
C ASN A 85 -15.08 21.92 -0.60
N ILE A 86 -16.04 21.17 -0.04
CA ILE A 86 -15.80 20.09 0.92
C ILE A 86 -15.03 18.94 0.25
N PHE A 87 -15.44 18.56 -0.96
CA PHE A 87 -14.74 17.52 -1.72
C PHE A 87 -13.29 17.94 -2.06
N LEU A 88 -13.10 19.19 -2.49
CA LEU A 88 -11.76 19.73 -2.75
C LEU A 88 -10.89 19.78 -1.49
N GLU A 89 -11.48 20.08 -0.34
CA GLU A 89 -10.77 20.05 0.94
C GLU A 89 -10.36 18.63 1.34
N ASN A 90 -11.25 17.65 1.14
CA ASN A 90 -10.91 16.25 1.38
C ASN A 90 -9.76 15.78 0.48
N LEU A 91 -9.78 16.14 -0.81
CA LEU A 91 -8.68 15.84 -1.73
C LEU A 91 -7.37 16.51 -1.27
N LYS A 92 -7.43 17.77 -0.85
CA LYS A 92 -6.27 18.49 -0.32
C LYS A 92 -5.65 17.76 0.87
N GLU A 93 -6.45 17.27 1.81
CA GLU A 93 -5.99 16.50 2.96
C GLU A 93 -5.36 15.15 2.54
N ILE A 94 -5.92 14.47 1.55
CA ILE A 94 -5.32 13.24 1.00
C ILE A 94 -3.95 13.54 0.39
N VAL A 95 -3.83 14.61 -0.39
CA VAL A 95 -2.55 15.03 -0.99
C VAL A 95 -1.52 15.35 0.10
N LEU A 96 -1.93 16.05 1.17
CA LEU A 96 -1.04 16.34 2.31
C LEU A 96 -0.52 15.09 3.00
N LYS A 97 -1.34 14.03 3.14
CA LYS A 97 -0.89 12.75 3.68
C LYS A 97 0.21 12.16 2.80
N ILE A 98 0.04 12.17 1.48
CA ILE A 98 1.02 11.65 0.51
C ILE A 98 2.33 12.47 0.56
N LEU A 99 2.24 13.79 0.65
CA LEU A 99 3.41 14.66 0.72
C LEU A 99 4.25 14.43 1.99
N LYS A 100 3.62 14.06 3.10
CA LYS A 100 4.27 13.77 4.38
C LYS A 100 4.77 12.33 4.51
N ASP A 101 4.40 11.46 3.58
CA ASP A 101 4.73 10.04 3.62
C ASP A 101 6.02 9.80 2.81
N ASP A 102 7.05 9.35 3.52
CA ASP A 102 8.38 9.08 2.98
C ASP A 102 8.46 7.82 2.12
N ASP A 103 7.43 6.99 2.14
CA ASP A 103 7.37 5.82 1.28
C ASP A 103 7.15 6.23 -0.19
N TYR A 104 6.56 7.40 -0.45
CA TYR A 104 6.37 7.92 -1.80
C TYR A 104 7.67 8.53 -2.34
N PRO A 105 8.09 8.19 -3.57
CA PRO A 105 9.31 8.74 -4.15
C PRO A 105 9.19 10.25 -4.33
N MET A 106 10.31 10.97 -4.14
CA MET A 106 10.36 12.43 -4.25
C MET A 106 9.81 12.94 -5.58
N SER A 107 10.08 12.24 -6.68
CA SER A 107 9.54 12.59 -8.00
C SER A 107 8.01 12.63 -8.01
N LEU A 108 7.35 11.65 -7.37
CA LEU A 108 5.90 11.59 -7.29
C LEU A 108 5.35 12.63 -6.30
N ARG A 109 6.02 12.85 -5.17
CA ARG A 109 5.64 13.91 -4.23
C ARG A 109 5.68 15.29 -4.88
N ASN A 110 6.69 15.57 -5.71
CA ASN A 110 6.74 16.82 -6.48
C ASN A 110 5.56 16.98 -7.45
N GLU A 111 5.08 15.90 -8.05
CA GLU A 111 3.89 15.96 -8.91
C GLU A 111 2.62 16.19 -8.08
N PHE A 112 2.48 15.55 -6.92
CA PHE A 112 1.38 15.81 -6.00
C PHE A 112 1.42 17.20 -5.36
N ASP A 113 2.60 17.80 -5.20
CA ASP A 113 2.75 19.18 -4.70
C ASP A 113 2.15 20.19 -5.68
N LYS A 114 2.27 19.95 -7.00
CA LYS A 114 1.57 20.76 -8.01
C LYS A 114 0.05 20.68 -7.82
N VAL A 115 -0.48 19.47 -7.61
CA VAL A 115 -1.90 19.25 -7.36
C VAL A 115 -2.35 19.98 -6.10
N TYR A 116 -1.58 19.89 -5.01
CA TYR A 116 -1.86 20.59 -3.76
C TYR A 116 -1.96 22.11 -3.96
N ASN A 117 -0.93 22.70 -4.57
CA ASN A 117 -0.85 24.13 -4.82
C ASN A 117 -1.97 24.60 -5.74
N ASP A 118 -2.35 23.79 -6.72
CA ASP A 118 -3.40 24.14 -7.67
C ASP A 118 -4.81 24.00 -7.06
N ILE A 119 -5.05 23.02 -6.17
CA ILE A 119 -6.27 22.97 -5.34
C ILE A 119 -6.37 24.21 -4.45
N PHE A 120 -5.29 24.58 -3.79
CA PHE A 120 -5.26 25.78 -2.95
C PHE A 120 -5.57 27.05 -3.76
N ARG A 121 -4.92 27.22 -4.91
CA ARG A 121 -5.18 28.33 -5.84
C ARG A 121 -6.63 28.33 -6.33
N TYR A 122 -7.11 27.20 -6.85
CA TYR A 122 -8.47 27.07 -7.38
C TYR A 122 -9.52 27.51 -6.36
N ARG A 123 -9.35 27.10 -5.08
CA ARG A 123 -10.24 27.50 -3.99
C ARG A 123 -10.19 29.00 -3.68
N ASN A 124 -9.01 29.61 -3.69
CA ASN A 124 -8.85 31.04 -3.45
C ASN A 124 -9.41 31.92 -4.59
N GLU A 125 -9.60 31.34 -5.78
CA GLU A 125 -10.20 32.00 -6.94
C GLU A 125 -11.72 31.79 -7.03
N GLU A 126 -12.45 31.59 -5.92
CA GLU A 126 -13.88 31.23 -5.93
C GLU A 126 -14.79 32.19 -6.72
N ASN A 127 -14.41 33.46 -6.83
CA ASN A 127 -15.17 34.46 -7.58
C ASN A 127 -14.82 34.49 -9.10
N ASN A 128 -13.88 33.67 -9.56
CA ASN A 128 -13.47 33.60 -10.96
C ASN A 128 -14.29 32.51 -11.68
N PRO A 129 -15.21 32.87 -12.60
CA PRO A 129 -16.02 31.88 -13.32
C PRO A 129 -15.19 31.03 -14.31
N ASN A 130 -13.98 31.48 -14.66
CA ASN A 130 -13.08 30.80 -15.59
C ASN A 130 -11.90 30.13 -14.88
N ARG A 131 -12.03 29.80 -13.59
CA ARG A 131 -11.01 28.98 -12.91
C ARG A 131 -11.05 27.54 -13.42
N TYR A 132 -9.88 26.96 -13.62
CA TYR A 132 -9.67 25.57 -14.02
C TYR A 132 -8.37 25.08 -13.40
N PHE A 133 -8.20 23.77 -13.29
CA PHE A 133 -6.97 23.15 -12.79
C PHE A 133 -5.87 23.19 -13.85
N TYR A 134 -4.80 23.91 -13.54
CA TYR A 134 -3.61 24.08 -14.37
C TYR A 134 -2.83 22.77 -14.51
N PHE A 135 -2.80 21.94 -13.47
CA PHE A 135 -2.09 20.66 -13.54
C PHE A 135 -2.67 19.71 -14.60
N GLY A 136 -3.95 19.87 -14.95
CA GLY A 136 -4.59 19.06 -15.99
C GLY A 136 -4.20 19.49 -17.41
N VAL A 137 -3.84 20.76 -17.62
CA VAL A 137 -3.57 21.31 -18.95
C VAL A 137 -2.18 20.91 -19.43
N ALA A 138 -2.11 20.08 -20.48
CA ALA A 138 -0.86 19.46 -20.94
C ALA A 138 0.28 20.45 -21.30
N GLU A 139 -0.06 21.63 -21.82
CA GLU A 139 0.93 22.66 -22.20
C GLU A 139 1.34 23.56 -21.02
N ASN A 140 0.72 23.40 -19.84
CA ASN A 140 1.04 24.20 -18.68
C ASN A 140 2.40 23.77 -18.10
N PRO A 141 3.29 24.70 -17.70
CA PRO A 141 4.54 24.35 -17.03
C PRO A 141 4.35 23.54 -15.74
N ASN A 142 3.20 23.71 -15.08
CA ASN A 142 2.80 22.98 -13.88
C ASN A 142 1.90 21.77 -14.18
N ALA A 143 1.88 21.29 -15.43
CA ALA A 143 1.16 20.07 -15.79
C ALA A 143 1.66 18.88 -14.94
N PHE A 144 0.70 18.03 -14.56
CA PHE A 144 0.98 16.79 -13.85
C PHE A 144 1.59 15.77 -14.81
N LYS A 145 2.74 15.20 -14.42
CA LYS A 145 3.42 14.18 -15.22
C LYS A 145 2.82 12.81 -14.92
N TYR A 146 1.77 12.46 -15.66
CA TYR A 146 1.04 11.19 -15.50
C TYR A 146 1.92 9.94 -15.61
N ASN A 147 3.01 10.00 -16.37
CA ASN A 147 3.96 8.89 -16.46
C ASN A 147 4.65 8.61 -15.10
N VAL A 148 4.93 9.63 -14.29
CA VAL A 148 5.54 9.45 -12.96
C VAL A 148 4.61 8.66 -12.03
N LEU A 149 3.31 8.98 -12.07
CA LEU A 149 2.28 8.25 -11.30
C LEU A 149 2.10 6.83 -11.84
N PHE A 150 2.08 6.67 -13.16
CA PHE A 150 1.95 5.36 -13.80
C PHE A 150 3.14 4.45 -13.48
N ASP A 151 4.37 4.92 -13.63
CA ASP A 151 5.60 4.19 -13.32
C ASP A 151 5.61 3.77 -11.84
N PHE A 152 5.16 4.66 -10.96
CA PHE A 152 5.02 4.36 -9.54
C PHE A 152 4.00 3.24 -9.29
N ILE A 153 2.77 3.37 -9.80
CA ILE A 153 1.72 2.34 -9.66
C ILE A 153 2.20 1.01 -10.23
N TYR A 154 2.81 1.03 -11.41
CA TYR A 154 3.34 -0.16 -12.08
C TYR A 154 4.42 -0.84 -11.24
N SER A 155 5.37 -0.05 -10.72
CA SER A 155 6.45 -0.56 -9.86
C SER A 155 5.93 -1.20 -8.57
N LYS A 156 4.80 -0.74 -8.03
CA LYS A 156 4.21 -1.29 -6.80
C LYS A 156 3.29 -2.48 -7.09
N GLY A 157 2.51 -2.42 -8.18
CA GLY A 157 1.56 -3.46 -8.56
C GLY A 157 2.21 -4.76 -9.04
N PHE A 158 3.33 -4.70 -9.78
CA PHE A 158 4.00 -5.90 -10.31
C PHE A 158 5.10 -6.47 -9.39
N ASN A 159 5.60 -5.70 -8.42
CA ASN A 159 6.46 -6.23 -7.36
C ASN A 159 5.72 -7.17 -6.37
N ILE A 160 4.42 -7.42 -6.57
CA ILE A 160 3.60 -8.36 -5.80
C ILE A 160 3.56 -9.76 -6.47
N GLN A 161 4.02 -9.92 -7.71
CA GLN A 161 3.91 -11.18 -8.47
C GLN A 161 5.20 -12.03 -8.57
N ILE A 162 6.27 -11.68 -7.84
CA ILE A 162 7.49 -12.51 -7.81
C ILE A 162 7.78 -12.92 -6.37
N ILE A 163 7.03 -13.92 -5.89
CA ILE A 163 7.45 -14.87 -4.84
C ILE A 163 6.91 -16.24 -5.26
#